data_AF-A0A6L8MKP6-F1
#
_entry.id   AF-A0A6L8MKP6-F1
#
_cell.length_a   1.000
_cell.length_b   1.000
_cell.length_c   1.000
_cell.angle_alpha   90.00
_cell.angle_beta   90.00
_cell.angle_gamma   90.00
#
_symmetry.space_group_name_H-M   'P 1'
#
loop_
_entity.id
_entity.type
_entity.pdbx_description
1 polymer ?
#
loop_
_entity_poly.entity_id
_entity_poly.type
_entity_poly.pdbx_seq_one_letter_code
_entity_poly.pdbx_strand_id
1 'polypeptide(L)'
;MSRRSHHTGGAGLAHCLLDEVIARWRLRNDAELSRLLRLAPSSISKIRHRHAPLTAEVMLRIHEAFDIPIAELKRLQARQHLLDHAAPLDAREYR
;
A
#
# COMPACT_ATOMS: atom_id res chain seq x y z
N MET A 1 -25.51 17.06 1.23
CA MET A 1 -24.81 16.53 2.43
C MET A 1 -25.29 15.10 2.68
N SER A 2 -24.51 14.08 2.35
CA SER A 2 -24.59 12.72 2.95
C SER A 2 -23.74 11.74 2.15
N ARG A 3 -22.68 11.24 2.79
CA ARG A 3 -22.55 9.82 3.17
C ARG A 3 -21.14 9.65 3.75
N ARG A 4 -21.10 9.68 5.08
CA ARG A 4 -20.11 8.95 5.86
C ARG A 4 -20.33 7.48 5.52
N SER A 5 -19.36 6.88 4.86
CA SER A 5 -19.22 5.43 4.83
C SER A 5 -17.88 5.16 5.47
N HIS A 6 -17.93 5.01 6.80
CA HIS A 6 -16.90 4.30 7.54
C HIS A 6 -16.91 2.87 7.01
N HIS A 7 -15.95 2.52 6.14
CA HIS A 7 -15.64 1.13 5.88
C HIS A 7 -14.70 0.67 6.97
N THR A 8 -15.30 0.17 8.04
CA THR A 8 -14.64 -0.74 8.98
C THR A 8 -14.81 -2.14 8.41
N GLY A 9 -13.71 -2.86 8.14
CA GLY A 9 -13.80 -4.29 7.82
C GLY A 9 -12.57 -4.83 7.10
N GLY A 10 -11.66 -5.45 7.85
CA GLY A 10 -10.61 -6.30 7.29
C GLY A 10 -9.26 -6.20 8.00
N ALA A 11 -9.18 -6.69 9.25
CA ALA A 11 -7.90 -7.13 9.78
C ALA A 11 -7.44 -8.33 8.93
N GLY A 12 -6.60 -8.07 7.93
CA GLY A 12 -6.18 -9.07 6.97
C GLY A 12 -5.12 -8.54 6.01
N LEU A 13 -3.92 -8.28 6.52
CA LEU A 13 -2.64 -8.24 5.80
C LEU A 13 -2.51 -7.35 4.54
N ALA A 14 -3.48 -6.49 4.19
CA ALA A 14 -3.35 -5.59 3.05
C ALA A 14 -2.31 -4.49 3.30
N HIS A 15 -1.57 -4.11 2.24
CA HIS A 15 -0.52 -3.11 2.31
C HIS A 15 -1.10 -1.74 2.74
N CYS A 16 -0.75 -1.28 3.94
CA CYS A 16 -1.40 -0.14 4.61
C CYS A 16 -1.42 1.13 3.75
N LEU A 17 -0.36 1.34 2.95
CA LEU A 17 -0.27 2.48 2.03
C LEU A 17 -1.36 2.46 0.94
N LEU A 18 -1.57 1.34 0.25
CA LEU A 18 -2.53 1.29 -0.87
C LEU A 18 -3.96 1.38 -0.36
N ASP A 19 -4.25 0.75 0.78
CA ASP A 19 -5.53 0.89 1.47
C ASP A 19 -5.80 2.34 1.89
N GLU A 20 -4.80 3.02 2.46
CA GLU A 20 -4.92 4.42 2.85
C GLU A 20 -5.19 5.34 1.64
N VAL A 21 -4.55 5.06 0.50
CA VAL A 21 -4.80 5.79 -0.76
C VAL A 21 -6.21 5.50 -1.29
N ILE A 22 -6.64 4.23 -1.34
CA ILE A 22 -7.99 3.86 -1.78
C ILE A 22 -9.05 4.53 -0.90
N ALA A 23 -8.85 4.52 0.42
CA ALA A 23 -9.76 5.14 1.38
C ALA A 23 -9.80 6.66 1.26
N ARG A 24 -8.64 7.33 1.16
CA ARG A 24 -8.54 8.80 1.02
C ARG A 24 -9.15 9.31 -0.27
N TRP A 25 -8.93 8.58 -1.37
CA TRP A 25 -9.37 8.99 -2.72
C TRP A 25 -10.68 8.33 -3.16
N ARG A 26 -11.31 7.54 -2.27
CA ARG A 26 -12.59 6.84 -2.52
C ARG A 26 -12.58 6.02 -3.81
N LEU A 27 -11.45 5.38 -4.10
CA LEU A 27 -11.30 4.52 -5.28
C LEU A 27 -12.15 3.25 -5.10
N ARG A 28 -12.78 2.77 -6.17
CA ARG A 28 -13.68 1.61 -6.09
C ARG A 28 -12.91 0.30 -6.05
N ASN A 29 -11.74 0.23 -6.68
CA ASN A 29 -10.92 -0.98 -6.76
C ASN A 29 -9.47 -0.72 -7.20
N ASP A 30 -8.65 -1.78 -7.18
CA ASP A 30 -7.26 -1.75 -7.64
C ASP A 30 -7.10 -1.43 -9.13
N ALA A 31 -8.14 -1.64 -9.95
CA ALA A 31 -8.09 -1.35 -11.38
C ALA A 31 -8.21 0.16 -11.67
N GLU A 32 -8.96 0.90 -10.85
CA GLU A 32 -8.92 2.36 -10.87
C GLU A 32 -7.57 2.87 -10.36
N LEU A 33 -7.06 2.28 -9.27
CA LEU A 33 -5.75 2.63 -8.73
C LEU A 33 -4.62 2.36 -9.74
N SER A 34 -4.65 1.23 -10.44
CA SER A 34 -3.66 0.86 -11.45
C SER A 34 -3.66 1.83 -12.62
N ARG A 35 -4.85 2.30 -13.02
CA ARG A 35 -5.01 3.30 -14.09
C ARG A 35 -4.50 4.68 -13.69
N LEU A 36 -4.73 5.09 -12.44
CA LEU A 36 -4.19 6.34 -11.89
C LEU A 36 -2.67 6.29 -11.77
N LEU A 37 -2.13 5.18 -11.27
CA LEU A 37 -0.69 4.97 -11.10
C LEU A 37 0.02 4.58 -12.41
N ARG A 38 -0.72 4.35 -13.51
CA ARG A 38 -0.20 3.80 -14.78
C ARG A 38 0.62 2.51 -14.56
N LEU A 39 0.19 1.69 -13.61
CA LEU A 39 0.78 0.39 -13.29
C LEU A 39 -0.12 -0.73 -13.81
N ALA A 40 0.49 -1.89 -14.07
CA ALA A 40 -0.30 -3.07 -14.36
C ALA A 40 -1.10 -3.49 -13.10
N PRO A 41 -2.35 -3.97 -13.24
CA PRO A 41 -3.15 -4.45 -12.11
C PRO A 41 -2.47 -5.62 -11.37
N SER A 42 -1.68 -6.42 -12.09
CA SER A 42 -0.83 -7.47 -11.50
C SER A 42 0.25 -6.91 -10.57
N SER A 43 0.84 -5.75 -10.89
CA SER A 43 1.80 -5.05 -10.03
C SER A 43 1.13 -4.55 -8.75
N ILE A 44 -0.04 -3.92 -8.86
CA ILE A 44 -0.81 -3.45 -7.69
C ILE A 44 -1.18 -4.62 -6.78
N SER A 45 -1.68 -5.72 -7.35
CA SER A 45 -2.03 -6.92 -6.59
C SER A 45 -0.82 -7.51 -5.86
N LYS A 46 0.34 -7.61 -6.53
CA LYS A 46 1.59 -8.08 -5.90
C LYS A 46 2.07 -7.17 -4.77
N ILE A 47 1.99 -5.85 -4.93
CA ILE A 47 2.37 -4.89 -3.89
C ILE A 47 1.39 -4.99 -2.71
N ARG A 48 0.09 -5.07 -2.98
CA ARG A 48 -0.95 -5.19 -1.95
C ARG A 48 -0.80 -6.48 -1.13
N HIS A 49 -0.45 -7.57 -1.78
CA HIS A 49 -0.27 -8.88 -1.15
C HIS A 49 1.19 -9.15 -0.74
N ARG A 50 2.05 -8.13 -0.69
CA ARG A 50 3.44 -8.22 -0.18
C ARG A 50 4.37 -9.16 -0.99
N HIS A 51 4.01 -9.47 -2.23
CA HIS A 51 4.81 -10.27 -3.15
C HIS A 51 5.79 -9.43 -3.99
N ALA A 52 5.77 -8.10 -3.86
CA ALA A 52 6.72 -7.21 -4.51
C ALA A 52 7.03 -6.00 -3.62
N PRO A 53 8.32 -5.61 -3.47
CA PRO A 53 8.67 -4.39 -2.76
C PRO A 53 8.17 -3.15 -3.52
N LEU A 54 7.81 -2.11 -2.77
CA LEU A 54 7.60 -0.78 -3.34
C LEU A 54 8.95 -0.27 -3.86
N THR A 55 9.09 -0.24 -5.18
CA THR A 55 10.27 0.32 -5.83
C THR A 55 10.20 1.85 -5.85
N ALA A 56 11.35 2.50 -6.01
CA ALA A 56 11.42 3.96 -6.13
C ALA A 56 10.52 4.50 -7.28
N GLU A 57 10.40 3.73 -8.35
CA GLU A 57 9.56 4.06 -9.50
C GLU A 57 8.05 4.02 -9.18
N VAL A 58 7.61 3.08 -8.34
CA VAL A 58 6.21 3.07 -7.85
C VAL A 58 5.96 4.22 -6.90
N MET A 59 6.92 4.53 -6.01
CA MET A 59 6.80 5.67 -5.10
C MET A 59 6.69 7.00 -5.85
N LEU A 60 7.47 7.18 -6.92
CA LEU A 60 7.40 8.37 -7.76
C LEU A 60 6.01 8.51 -8.39
N ARG A 61 5.47 7.42 -8.95
CA ARG A 61 4.12 7.42 -9.52
C ARG A 61 3.02 7.75 -8.51
N ILE A 62 3.16 7.27 -7.27
CA ILE A 62 2.21 7.60 -6.19
C ILE A 62 2.33 9.09 -5.81
N HIS A 63 3.55 9.60 -5.73
CA HIS A 63 3.79 11.02 -5.51
C HIS A 63 3.14 11.87 -6.61
N GLU A 64 3.35 11.54 -7.87
CA GLU A 64 2.79 12.29 -9.00
C GLU A 64 1.26 12.19 -9.10
N ALA A 65 0.68 11.02 -8.80
CA ALA A 65 -0.76 10.79 -8.93
C ALA A 65 -1.58 11.40 -7.78
N PHE A 66 -0.99 11.47 -6.58
CA PHE A 66 -1.72 11.82 -5.35
C PHE A 66 -1.09 13.00 -4.57
N ASP A 67 -0.04 13.61 -5.12
CA ASP A 67 0.73 14.70 -4.51
C ASP A 67 1.28 14.35 -3.10
N ILE A 68 1.53 13.06 -2.85
CA ILE A 68 2.03 12.59 -1.54
C ILE A 68 3.54 12.76 -1.51
N PRO A 69 4.12 13.49 -0.56
CA PRO A 69 5.56 13.70 -0.51
C PRO A 69 6.31 12.37 -0.34
N ILE A 70 7.42 12.21 -1.09
CA ILE A 70 8.25 10.99 -1.08
C ILE A 70 8.71 10.63 0.34
N ALA A 71 8.98 11.63 1.18
CA ALA A 71 9.34 11.42 2.59
C ALA A 71 8.25 10.68 3.38
N GLU A 72 6.98 10.99 3.13
CA GLU A 72 5.85 10.33 3.77
C GLU A 72 5.67 8.91 3.23
N LEU A 73 5.83 8.72 1.92
CA LEU A 73 5.85 7.37 1.31
C LEU A 73 6.94 6.49 1.92
N LYS A 74 8.14 7.03 2.17
CA LYS A 74 9.23 6.31 2.85
C LYS A 74 8.86 5.94 4.29
N ARG A 75 8.20 6.84 5.03
CA ARG A 75 7.73 6.55 6.41
C ARG A 75 6.69 5.44 6.42
N LEU A 76 5.72 5.49 5.51
CA LEU A 76 4.70 4.46 5.35
C LEU A 76 5.31 3.12 4.94
N GLN A 77 6.30 3.12 4.04
CA GLN A 77 7.05 1.92 3.68
C GLN A 77 7.86 1.37 4.85
N ALA A 78 8.54 2.21 5.62
CA ALA A 78 9.29 1.78 6.80
C ALA A 78 8.37 1.18 7.87
N ARG A 79 7.20 1.79 8.09
CA ARG A 79 6.14 1.23 8.95
C ARG A 79 5.66 -0.12 8.42
N GLN A 80 5.46 -0.25 7.11
CA GLN A 80 5.04 -1.50 6.49
C GLN A 80 6.10 -2.61 6.62
N HIS A 81 7.37 -2.27 6.43
CA HIS A 81 8.50 -3.18 6.63
C HIS A 81 8.59 -3.65 8.09
N LEU A 82 8.40 -2.73 9.05
CA LEU A 82 8.33 -3.08 10.46
C LEU A 82 7.16 -4.05 10.74
N LEU A 83 5.99 -3.84 10.14
CA LEU A 83 4.84 -4.75 10.29
C LEU A 83 5.06 -6.12 9.63
N ASP A 84 5.86 -6.18 8.58
CA ASP A 84 6.23 -7.44 7.91
C ASP A 84 7.21 -8.25 8.77
N HIS A 85 8.24 -7.60 9.29
CA HIS A 85 9.24 -8.19 10.19
C HIS A 85 8.77 -8.34 11.65
N ALA A 86 7.61 -7.77 12.02
CA ALA A 86 6.99 -7.95 13.34
C ALA A 86 6.14 -9.23 13.43
N ALA A 87 5.94 -9.97 12.33
CA ALA A 87 5.64 -11.40 12.44
C ALA A 87 6.87 -12.08 13.07
N PRO A 88 6.70 -12.95 14.08
CA PRO A 88 7.76 -13.28 15.00
C PRO A 88 8.99 -13.79 14.25
N LEU A 89 10.10 -13.09 14.47
CA LEU A 89 11.44 -13.64 14.33
C LEU A 89 11.58 -14.78 15.35
N ASP A 90 10.86 -15.88 15.15
CA ASP A 90 11.06 -17.11 15.90
C ASP A 90 11.60 -18.20 14.98
N ALA A 91 12.79 -18.64 15.37
CA ALA A 91 13.37 -19.94 15.11
C ALA A 91 13.61 -20.33 13.65
N ARG A 92 14.83 -20.03 13.15
CA ARG A 92 15.82 -21.11 12.81
C ARG A 92 17.07 -20.69 12.03
N GLU A 93 17.20 -19.47 11.53
CA GLU A 93 18.34 -19.19 10.62
C GLU A 93 19.27 -18.09 11.14
N TYR A 94 20.04 -18.46 12.16
CA TYR A 94 21.42 -18.00 12.31
C TYR A 94 22.26 -19.21 12.74
N ARG A 95 22.49 -20.11 11.79
CA ARG A 95 23.53 -21.13 11.86
C ARG A 95 24.24 -21.18 10.52
#